data_AF-A0A5Y3Q2Y7-F1
#
_entry.id   AF-A0A5Y3Q2Y7-F1
#
_cell.length_a   1.000
_cell.length_b   1.000
_cell.length_c   1.000
_cell.angle_alpha   90.00
_cell.angle_beta   90.00
_cell.angle_gamma   90.00
#
_symmetry.space_group_name_H-M   'P 1'
#
loop_
_entity.id
_entity.type
_entity.pdbx_description
1 polymer ?
#
loop_
_entity_poly.entity_id
_entity_poly.type
_entity_poly.pdbx_seq_one_letter_code
_entity_poly.pdbx_strand_id
1 'polypeptide(L)'
;MTTTVSDKLYKSQILDYYYQRRAESSINIGERFLISKAVFGTSALVTKNDGGDYDIADLPTVFSLTDMTSQFCTISLEPTYSDGVITIRMDLDQTQLTDGTSYPFNTLAILDNLNNPIAIMCVQEDSLYVGKTYTAVMGINTTIA
;
A
#
# COMPACT_ATOMS: atom_id res chain seq x y z
N MET A 1 -16.88 13.18 26.61
CA MET A 1 -15.66 13.08 25.80
C MET A 1 -16.10 12.89 24.36
N THR A 2 -15.94 13.91 23.53
CA THR A 2 -16.09 13.79 22.07
C THR A 2 -14.77 13.26 21.54
N THR A 3 -14.74 11.99 21.16
CA THR A 3 -13.64 11.44 20.37
C THR A 3 -13.71 12.07 18.99
N THR A 4 -12.90 13.10 18.76
CA THR A 4 -12.66 13.61 17.41
C THR A 4 -11.90 12.51 16.67
N VAL A 5 -12.62 11.69 15.90
CA VAL A 5 -11.98 10.73 14.99
C VAL A 5 -11.34 11.55 13.89
N SER A 6 -10.03 11.39 13.66
CA SER A 6 -9.32 12.10 12.59
C SER A 6 -10.00 11.85 11.23
N ASP A 7 -10.33 12.91 10.49
CA ASP A 7 -10.92 12.82 9.15
C ASP A 7 -9.94 12.24 8.09
N LYS A 8 -8.70 11.93 8.48
CA LYS A 8 -7.63 11.39 7.62
C LYS A 8 -7.15 10.03 8.12
N LEU A 9 -8.07 9.06 8.22
CA LEU A 9 -7.74 7.68 8.62
C LEU A 9 -6.73 7.02 7.67
N TYR A 10 -6.74 7.42 6.40
CA TYR A 10 -5.81 6.94 5.40
C TYR A 10 -5.61 7.96 4.27
N LYS A 11 -4.53 7.80 3.51
CA LYS A 11 -4.32 8.40 2.19
C LYS A 11 -3.78 7.33 1.24
N SER A 12 -4.09 7.44 -0.05
CA SER A 12 -3.53 6.55 -1.08
C SER A 12 -3.12 7.33 -2.31
N GLN A 13 -2.10 6.86 -3.01
CA GLN A 13 -1.58 7.50 -4.21
C GLN A 13 -1.10 6.47 -5.23
N ILE A 14 -1.48 6.66 -6.50
CA ILE A 14 -0.88 5.96 -7.63
C ILE A 14 0.38 6.72 -8.04
N LEU A 15 1.48 6.00 -8.27
CA LEU A 15 2.77 6.57 -8.57
C LEU A 15 2.95 6.77 -10.09
N ASP A 16 3.78 7.72 -10.48
CA ASP A 16 4.06 8.04 -11.90
C ASP A 16 4.56 6.79 -12.67
N TYR A 17 5.33 5.94 -11.98
CA TYR A 17 5.86 4.69 -12.51
C TYR A 17 4.77 3.75 -13.03
N TYR A 18 3.59 3.72 -12.39
CA TYR A 18 2.45 2.92 -12.86
C TYR A 18 2.04 3.28 -14.29
N TYR A 19 1.86 4.57 -14.56
CA TYR A 19 1.42 5.06 -15.86
C TYR A 19 2.48 4.82 -16.93
N GLN A 20 3.77 5.05 -16.59
CA GLN A 20 4.89 4.79 -17.47
C GLN A 20 4.96 3.31 -17.87
N ARG A 21 4.94 2.39 -16.89
CA ARG A 21 5.01 0.95 -17.16
C ARG A 21 3.81 0.43 -17.93
N ARG A 22 2.60 0.95 -17.67
CA ARG A 22 1.42 0.61 -18.47
C ARG A 22 1.56 1.07 -19.91
N ALA A 23 2.07 2.28 -20.15
CA ALA A 23 2.31 2.79 -21.49
C ALA A 23 3.37 1.97 -22.23
N GLU A 24 4.53 1.73 -21.64
CA GLU A 24 5.61 0.89 -22.20
C GLU A 24 5.12 -0.51 -22.55
N SER A 25 4.42 -1.17 -21.61
CA SER A 25 3.88 -2.49 -21.83
C SER A 25 2.85 -2.52 -22.96
N SER A 26 2.10 -1.44 -23.20
CA SER A 26 1.09 -1.38 -24.27
C SER A 26 1.70 -1.33 -25.68
N ILE A 27 2.98 -0.94 -25.78
CA ILE A 27 3.75 -0.90 -27.03
C ILE A 27 4.85 -1.98 -27.07
N ASN A 28 4.71 -3.03 -26.25
CA ASN A 28 5.64 -4.17 -26.14
C ASN A 28 7.08 -3.78 -25.74
N ILE A 29 7.26 -2.70 -24.98
CA ILE A 29 8.54 -2.36 -24.35
C ILE A 29 8.64 -3.05 -22.99
N GLY A 30 9.74 -3.77 -22.78
CA GLY A 30 10.01 -4.50 -21.54
C GLY A 30 9.06 -5.69 -21.32
N GLU A 31 8.97 -6.14 -20.07
CA GLU A 31 8.04 -7.18 -19.69
C GLU A 31 6.60 -6.66 -19.58
N ARG A 32 5.64 -7.54 -19.85
CA ARG A 32 4.21 -7.26 -19.64
C ARG A 32 3.99 -6.73 -18.23
N PHE A 33 3.30 -5.60 -18.13
CA PHE A 33 2.93 -5.00 -16.85
C PHE A 33 1.91 -5.88 -16.13
N LEU A 34 2.20 -6.23 -14.88
CA LEU A 34 1.29 -6.98 -14.00
C LEU A 34 1.36 -6.38 -12.59
N ILE A 35 0.21 -6.12 -11.97
CA ILE A 35 0.11 -5.81 -10.54
C ILE A 35 0.27 -7.14 -9.80
N SER A 36 1.31 -7.29 -8.98
CA SER A 36 1.77 -8.63 -8.57
C SER A 36 1.80 -8.86 -7.06
N LYS A 37 2.21 -7.86 -6.28
CA LYS A 37 2.49 -8.03 -4.85
C LYS A 37 2.10 -6.79 -4.06
N ALA A 38 1.90 -6.96 -2.75
CA ALA A 38 1.87 -5.85 -1.80
C ALA A 38 2.83 -6.12 -0.64
N VAL A 39 3.45 -5.06 -0.13
CA VAL A 39 4.39 -5.09 0.99
C VAL A 39 3.84 -4.27 2.15
N PHE A 40 3.74 -4.89 3.32
CA PHE A 40 3.35 -4.27 4.57
C PHE A 40 4.58 -3.79 5.34
N GLY A 41 4.47 -2.59 5.91
CA GLY A 41 5.54 -2.04 6.72
C GLY A 41 5.26 -0.65 7.25
N THR A 42 6.35 0.09 7.46
CA THR A 42 6.32 1.49 7.88
C THR A 42 7.07 2.36 6.88
N SER A 43 6.75 3.65 6.85
CA SER A 43 7.53 4.68 6.17
C SER A 43 7.54 5.98 6.96
N ALA A 44 8.42 6.90 6.59
CA ALA A 44 8.48 8.24 7.17
C ALA A 44 7.29 9.14 6.76
N LEU A 45 6.37 8.67 5.92
CA LEU A 45 5.16 9.40 5.53
C LEU A 45 4.12 9.48 6.65
N VAL A 46 4.28 8.67 7.70
CA VAL A 46 3.41 8.66 8.86
C VAL A 46 4.24 8.94 10.10
N THR A 47 3.92 10.03 10.78
CA THR A 47 4.69 10.52 11.93
C THR A 47 3.79 10.76 13.13
N LYS A 48 4.22 10.34 14.32
CA LYS A 48 3.49 10.61 15.55
C LYS A 48 3.50 12.10 15.88
N ASN A 49 2.34 12.66 16.23
CA ASN A 49 2.19 14.05 16.65
C ASN A 49 2.20 14.19 18.19
N ASP A 50 2.29 15.43 18.68
CA ASP A 50 2.35 15.75 20.12
C ASP A 50 1.06 15.36 20.87
N GLY A 51 -0.05 15.16 20.16
CA GLY A 51 -1.33 14.70 20.71
C GLY A 51 -1.39 13.19 20.96
N GLY A 52 -0.41 12.43 20.46
CA GLY A 52 -0.35 10.97 20.56
C GLY A 52 -0.97 10.24 19.37
N ASP A 53 -1.56 10.97 18.42
CA ASP A 53 -2.07 10.44 17.14
C ASP A 53 -0.96 10.46 16.08
N TYR A 54 -1.27 10.03 14.85
CA TYR A 54 -0.33 10.04 13.73
C TYR A 54 -0.80 10.98 12.62
N ASP A 55 0.12 11.76 12.07
CA ASP A 55 -0.12 12.58 10.89
C ASP A 55 0.37 11.84 9.65
N ILE A 56 -0.46 11.84 8.61
CA ILE A 56 -0.10 11.30 7.29
C ILE A 56 0.28 12.49 6.39
N ALA A 57 1.55 12.52 5.96
CA ALA A 57 2.08 13.51 5.04
C ALA A 57 1.37 13.48 3.68
N ASP A 58 1.62 14.47 2.83
CA ASP A 58 1.18 14.37 1.44
C ASP A 58 1.98 13.29 0.71
N LEU A 59 1.27 12.46 -0.05
CA LEU A 59 1.87 11.30 -0.68
C LEU A 59 2.59 11.71 -1.97
N PRO A 60 3.86 11.33 -2.15
CA PRO A 60 4.61 11.68 -3.34
C PRO A 60 4.10 10.89 -4.56
N THR A 61 4.35 11.43 -5.76
CA THR A 61 4.09 10.69 -7.02
C THR A 61 5.23 9.74 -7.38
N VAL A 62 6.39 9.88 -6.71
CA VAL A 62 7.55 8.99 -6.85
C VAL A 62 7.86 8.39 -5.48
N PHE A 63 7.91 7.06 -5.40
CA PHE A 63 8.22 6.32 -4.19
C PHE A 63 8.92 5.01 -4.55
N SER A 64 9.95 4.67 -3.80
CA SER A 64 10.74 3.45 -3.95
C SER A 64 10.53 2.52 -2.75
N LEU A 65 10.78 1.23 -2.95
CA LEU A 65 10.64 0.28 -1.84
C LEU A 65 11.66 0.55 -0.72
N THR A 66 12.77 1.22 -1.02
CA THR A 66 13.77 1.68 -0.04
C THR A 66 13.32 2.87 0.80
N ASP A 67 12.25 3.56 0.42
CA ASP A 67 11.64 4.63 1.23
C ASP A 67 10.78 4.06 2.38
N MET A 68 10.51 2.75 2.37
CA MET A 68 9.96 2.05 3.53
C MET A 68 11.03 1.89 4.61
N THR A 69 10.70 2.30 5.83
CA THR A 69 11.58 2.16 7.01
C THR A 69 11.55 0.76 7.60
N SER A 70 10.49 0.00 7.34
CA SER A 70 10.43 -1.43 7.64
C SER A 70 9.57 -2.17 6.62
N GLN A 71 9.81 -3.46 6.47
CA GLN A 71 9.01 -4.38 5.65
C GLN A 71 8.93 -5.71 6.43
N PHE A 72 7.72 -6.21 6.68
CA PHE A 72 7.55 -7.40 7.53
C PHE A 72 6.63 -8.47 6.93
N CYS A 73 5.85 -8.16 5.90
CA CYS A 73 5.01 -9.12 5.20
C CYS A 73 4.90 -8.73 3.72
N THR A 74 5.05 -9.70 2.82
CA THR A 74 4.86 -9.51 1.38
C THR A 74 3.86 -10.54 0.87
N ILE A 75 2.77 -10.08 0.27
CA ILE A 75 1.71 -10.94 -0.24
C ILE A 75 1.68 -10.92 -1.77
N SER A 76 1.35 -12.06 -2.36
CA SER A 76 0.95 -12.12 -3.77
C SER A 76 -0.45 -11.55 -3.93
N LEU A 77 -0.70 -10.86 -5.04
CA LEU A 77 -1.99 -10.27 -5.35
C LEU A 77 -2.67 -11.01 -6.49
N GLU A 78 -3.99 -11.12 -6.38
CA GLU A 78 -4.86 -11.57 -7.46
C GLU A 78 -5.91 -10.46 -7.74
N PRO A 79 -5.53 -9.40 -8.48
CA PRO A 79 -6.45 -8.30 -8.76
C PRO A 79 -7.60 -8.77 -9.65
N THR A 80 -8.79 -8.21 -9.42
CA THR A 80 -9.96 -8.43 -10.27
C THR A 80 -10.27 -7.18 -11.10
N TYR A 81 -11.02 -7.36 -12.20
CA TYR A 81 -11.43 -6.25 -13.05
C TYR A 81 -12.92 -6.36 -13.36
N SER A 82 -13.67 -5.29 -13.08
CA SER A 82 -15.07 -5.14 -13.48
C SER A 82 -15.35 -3.66 -13.75
N ASP A 83 -16.14 -3.38 -14.78
CA ASP A 83 -16.69 -2.04 -15.06
C ASP A 83 -15.67 -0.88 -15.04
N GLY A 84 -14.47 -1.12 -15.59
CA GLY A 84 -13.43 -0.10 -15.65
C GLY A 84 -12.68 0.14 -14.33
N VAL A 85 -12.81 -0.76 -13.35
CA VAL A 85 -12.11 -0.68 -12.07
C VAL A 85 -11.29 -1.95 -11.84
N ILE A 86 -9.99 -1.77 -11.60
CA ILE A 86 -9.14 -2.84 -11.07
C ILE A 86 -9.29 -2.83 -9.56
N THR A 87 -9.73 -3.93 -8.97
CA THR A 87 -9.82 -4.10 -7.51
C THR A 87 -8.65 -4.92 -7.01
N ILE A 88 -7.94 -4.38 -6.03
CA ILE A 88 -6.79 -5.00 -5.39
C ILE A 88 -7.16 -5.25 -3.94
N ARG A 89 -7.25 -6.52 -3.55
CA ARG A 89 -7.48 -6.94 -2.18
C ARG A 89 -6.15 -7.37 -1.57
N MET A 90 -5.83 -6.83 -0.41
CA MET A 90 -4.58 -7.07 0.32
C MET A 90 -4.92 -7.59 1.71
N ASP A 91 -4.91 -8.90 1.87
CA ASP A 91 -5.11 -9.57 3.15
C ASP A 91 -3.75 -9.86 3.81
N LEU A 92 -3.59 -9.50 5.08
CA LEU A 92 -2.36 -9.80 5.83
C LEU A 92 -2.15 -11.32 5.91
N ASP A 93 -1.00 -11.79 5.41
CA ASP A 93 -0.59 -13.18 5.54
C ASP A 93 0.08 -13.40 6.90
N GLN A 94 -0.70 -13.89 7.87
CA GLN A 94 -0.23 -14.14 9.22
C GLN A 94 0.84 -15.24 9.29
N THR A 95 0.98 -16.09 8.26
CA THR A 95 2.01 -17.16 8.25
C THR A 95 3.42 -16.60 8.11
N GLN A 96 3.56 -15.33 7.71
CA GLN A 96 4.84 -14.62 7.61
C GLN A 96 5.21 -13.87 8.90
N LEU A 97 4.32 -13.83 9.89
CA LEU A 97 4.54 -13.13 11.15
C LEU A 97 5.07 -14.09 12.22
N THR A 98 5.92 -13.58 13.11
CA THR A 98 6.38 -14.33 14.28
C THR A 98 5.37 -14.24 15.42
N ASP A 99 5.00 -15.37 16.00
CA ASP A 99 4.12 -15.44 17.18
C ASP A 99 4.65 -14.57 18.33
N GLY A 100 3.74 -13.84 18.99
CA GLY A 100 4.07 -12.94 20.09
C GLY A 100 4.81 -11.65 19.70
N THR A 101 5.05 -11.42 18.40
CA THR A 101 5.68 -10.18 17.90
C THR A 101 4.62 -9.21 17.40
N SER A 102 4.72 -7.95 17.84
CA SER A 102 3.91 -6.85 17.34
C SER A 102 4.71 -6.05 16.31
N TYR A 103 4.13 -5.88 15.12
CA TYR A 103 4.72 -5.16 14.00
C TYR A 103 4.02 -3.81 13.83
N PRO A 104 4.73 -2.68 13.98
CA PRO A 104 4.20 -1.38 13.59
C PRO A 104 3.87 -1.39 12.10
N PHE A 105 2.70 -0.87 11.76
CA PHE A 105 2.17 -0.86 10.41
C PHE A 105 1.53 0.49 10.12
N ASN A 106 2.01 1.15 9.09
CA ASN A 106 1.43 2.42 8.66
C ASN A 106 1.45 2.62 7.14
N THR A 107 2.15 1.75 6.39
CA THR A 107 2.33 1.88 4.95
C THR A 107 2.18 0.53 4.23
N LEU A 108 1.38 0.53 3.17
CA LEU A 108 1.25 -0.54 2.17
C LEU A 108 1.82 -0.05 0.84
N ALA A 109 2.79 -0.78 0.28
CA ALA A 109 3.30 -0.54 -1.06
C ALA A 109 2.81 -1.64 -2.02
N ILE A 110 2.13 -1.26 -3.09
CA ILE A 110 1.67 -2.18 -4.13
C ILE A 110 2.70 -2.18 -5.25
N LEU A 111 3.11 -3.37 -5.69
CA LEU A 111 4.23 -3.56 -6.63
C LEU A 111 3.79 -4.18 -7.96
N ASP A 112 4.53 -3.87 -9.02
CA ASP A 112 4.43 -4.59 -10.29
C ASP A 112 5.22 -5.92 -10.29
N ASN A 113 5.24 -6.64 -11.41
CA ASN A 113 6.00 -7.89 -11.58
C ASN A 113 7.53 -7.71 -11.52
N LEU A 114 8.03 -6.49 -11.63
CA LEU A 114 9.44 -6.16 -11.48
C LEU A 114 9.80 -5.76 -10.04
N ASN A 115 8.84 -5.88 -9.11
CA ASN A 115 8.95 -5.50 -7.70
C ASN A 115 9.15 -3.99 -7.47
N ASN A 116 8.70 -3.16 -8.40
CA ASN A 116 8.74 -1.71 -8.25
C ASN A 116 7.39 -1.18 -7.75
N PRO A 117 7.36 -0.22 -6.80
CA PRO A 117 6.11 0.37 -6.34
C PRO A 117 5.34 1.06 -7.46
N ILE A 118 4.04 0.81 -7.51
CA ILE A 118 3.10 1.44 -8.44
C ILE A 118 2.02 2.25 -7.73
N ALA A 119 1.76 1.94 -6.47
CA ALA A 119 0.84 2.67 -5.62
C ALA A 119 1.25 2.49 -4.16
N ILE A 120 0.89 3.46 -3.33
CA ILE A 120 1.06 3.40 -1.89
C ILE A 120 -0.23 3.76 -1.18
N MET A 121 -0.43 3.16 -0.01
CA MET A 121 -1.49 3.53 0.93
C MET A 121 -0.89 3.70 2.31
N CYS A 122 -1.11 4.87 2.91
CA CYS A 122 -0.70 5.15 4.28
C CYS A 122 -1.94 5.22 5.16
N VAL A 123 -1.83 4.72 6.39
CA VAL A 123 -2.87 4.72 7.41
C VAL A 123 -2.32 5.28 8.71
N GLN A 124 -3.20 5.62 9.65
CA GLN A 124 -2.80 5.80 11.05
C GLN A 124 -2.01 4.58 11.53
N GLU A 125 -0.89 4.78 12.22
CA GLU A 125 -0.07 3.65 12.63
C GLU A 125 -0.84 2.71 13.55
N ASP A 126 -0.84 1.44 13.18
CA ASP A 126 -1.45 0.35 13.90
C ASP A 126 -0.39 -0.71 14.25
N SER A 127 -0.73 -1.61 15.16
CA SER A 127 0.06 -2.79 15.49
C SER A 127 -0.58 -4.04 14.87
N LEU A 128 0.13 -4.71 13.98
CA LEU A 128 -0.27 -6.00 13.39
C LEU A 128 0.51 -7.15 14.03
N TYR A 129 -0.14 -8.28 14.26
CA TYR A 129 0.41 -9.45 14.95
C TYR A 129 -0.41 -10.69 14.63
N VAL A 130 0.14 -11.88 14.90
CA VAL A 130 -0.59 -13.15 14.72
C VAL A 130 -1.87 -13.16 15.55
N GLY A 131 -3.01 -13.47 14.92
CA GLY A 131 -4.33 -13.41 15.53
C GLY A 131 -5.11 -12.12 15.21
N LYS A 132 -4.46 -11.09 14.63
CA LYS A 132 -5.15 -9.89 14.14
C LYS A 132 -5.36 -9.97 12.63
N THR A 133 -6.62 -9.97 12.21
CA THR A 133 -6.99 -9.90 10.79
C THR A 133 -6.86 -8.48 10.28
N TYR A 134 -6.23 -8.29 9.13
CA TYR A 134 -6.18 -7.01 8.45
C TYR A 134 -6.44 -7.22 6.96
N THR A 135 -7.35 -6.41 6.40
CA THR A 135 -7.67 -6.39 4.98
C THR A 135 -7.69 -4.94 4.51
N ALA A 136 -6.98 -4.66 3.43
CA ALA A 136 -7.12 -3.42 2.67
C ALA A 136 -7.68 -3.72 1.27
N VAL A 137 -8.49 -2.80 0.75
CA VAL A 137 -9.03 -2.88 -0.61
C VAL A 137 -8.77 -1.56 -1.31
N MET A 138 -8.12 -1.62 -2.47
CA MET A 138 -7.85 -0.47 -3.33
C MET A 138 -8.55 -0.67 -4.68
N GLY A 139 -9.30 0.33 -5.12
CA GLY A 139 -9.84 0.40 -6.47
C GLY A 139 -9.03 1.38 -7.32
N ILE A 140 -8.56 0.95 -8.49
CA ILE A 140 -7.95 1.82 -9.49
C ILE A 140 -8.96 1.99 -10.63
N ASN A 141 -9.50 3.19 -10.78
CA ASN A 141 -10.37 3.52 -11.89
C ASN A 141 -9.53 3.69 -13.16
N THR A 142 -9.82 2.92 -14.20
CA THR A 142 -9.07 2.94 -15.47
C THR A 142 -9.71 3.84 -16.53
N THR A 143 -10.86 4.45 -16.24
CA THR A 143 -11.65 5.26 -17.18
C THR A 143 -11.54 6.76 -16.92
N ILE A 144 -11.02 7.15 -15.75
CA ILE A 144 -10.79 8.53 -15.37
C ILE A 144 -9.26 8.72 -15.36
N ALA A 145 -8.79 9.64 -16.19
CA ALA A 145 -7.38 10.01 -16.31
C ALA A 145 -6.91 10.88 -15.15
#